data_AF-A0A455SZ92-F1
#
_entry.id   AF-A0A455SZ92-F1
#
_cell.length_a   1.000
_cell.length_b   1.000
_cell.length_c   1.000
_cell.angle_alpha   90.00
_cell.angle_beta   90.00
_cell.angle_gamma   90.00
#
_symmetry.space_group_name_H-M   'P 1'
#
loop_
_entity.id
_entity.type
_entity.pdbx_description
1 polymer ?
#
loop_
_entity_poly.entity_id
_entity_poly.type
_entity_poly.pdbx_seq_one_letter_code
_entity_poly.pdbx_strand_id
1 'polypeptide(L)'
;MTYYYETDEFKAGIDYLRTLYKEGVIHPDEIPGRGNSATIDKLNGGKIAAYQDGWGGFWNKRLALKRIKPESDLSMLIPFNADGSHKANHWTGPGFYGMAAIPAQVGGDAERVHELLRILDYFCAPTFSIEGDFIAKGLDGWDNQKDPKTGVKKLTPTGDKEIAELNYIANPPYVYYFAEDPEFGPAFQKFDRELQKIGIADPTTGKVSQAQTKNNAKLNQIYNDRFYRIVKGALPLSAVDDLANEWRKNGGEDIRKEFMDQLQKQ
;
A
#
# COMPACT_ATOMS: atom_id res chain seq x y z
N MET A 1 9.33 -16.85 16.88
CA MET A 1 8.50 -16.06 15.95
C MET A 1 7.61 -17.03 15.20
N THR A 2 6.32 -16.73 15.07
CA THR A 2 5.34 -17.56 14.34
C THR A 2 4.91 -16.79 13.09
N TYR A 3 4.91 -17.43 11.93
CA TYR A 3 4.39 -16.83 10.72
C TYR A 3 2.87 -16.95 10.68
N TYR A 4 2.17 -15.95 10.17
CA TYR A 4 0.72 -15.84 10.34
C TYR A 4 -0.06 -16.99 9.68
N TYR A 5 0.46 -17.66 8.65
CA TYR A 5 -0.18 -18.86 8.08
C TYR A 5 -0.39 -19.99 9.10
N GLU A 6 0.38 -19.99 10.19
CA GLU A 6 0.42 -21.05 11.18
C GLU A 6 -0.57 -20.82 12.34
N THR A 7 -1.30 -19.70 12.35
CA THR A 7 -2.14 -19.32 13.48
C THR A 7 -3.62 -19.66 13.24
N ASP A 8 -4.34 -19.93 14.32
CA ASP A 8 -5.77 -20.22 14.29
C ASP A 8 -6.57 -19.01 13.78
N GLU A 9 -6.12 -17.78 14.06
CA GLU A 9 -6.74 -16.55 13.58
C GLU A 9 -6.67 -16.41 12.06
N PHE A 10 -5.56 -16.83 11.44
CA PHE A 10 -5.47 -16.84 9.98
C PHE A 10 -6.44 -17.83 9.38
N LYS A 11 -6.54 -19.05 9.93
CA LYS A 11 -7.50 -20.05 9.50
C LYS A 11 -8.95 -19.58 9.65
N ALA A 12 -9.28 -18.95 10.78
CA ALA A 12 -10.59 -18.35 11.02
C ALA A 12 -10.89 -17.21 10.02
N GLY A 13 -9.90 -16.38 9.70
CA GLY A 13 -10.02 -15.33 8.68
C GLY A 13 -10.30 -15.89 7.28
N ILE A 14 -9.62 -16.97 6.89
CA ILE A 14 -9.87 -17.65 5.61
C ILE A 14 -11.28 -18.26 5.56
N ASP A 15 -11.75 -18.85 6.66
CA ASP A 15 -13.11 -19.39 6.73
C ASP A 15 -14.19 -18.29 6.62
N TYR A 16 -13.93 -17.14 7.23
CA TYR A 16 -14.80 -15.97 7.08
C TYR A 16 -14.82 -15.47 5.63
N LEU A 17 -13.66 -15.34 4.97
CA LEU A 17 -13.60 -14.98 3.55
C LEU A 17 -14.32 -15.99 2.65
N ARG A 18 -14.19 -17.29 2.93
CA ARG A 18 -14.92 -18.36 2.25
C ARG A 18 -16.43 -18.18 2.39
N THR A 19 -16.90 -17.84 3.59
CA THR A 19 -18.31 -17.54 3.86
C THR A 19 -18.77 -16.32 3.06
N LEU A 20 -18.04 -15.21 3.12
CA LEU A 20 -18.36 -14.00 2.36
C LEU A 20 -18.41 -14.24 0.84
N TYR A 21 -17.51 -15.06 0.30
CA TYR A 21 -17.53 -15.43 -1.11
C TYR A 21 -18.74 -16.29 -1.46
N LYS A 22 -19.04 -17.32 -0.63
CA LYS A 22 -20.19 -18.19 -0.83
C LYS A 22 -21.52 -17.42 -0.79
N GLU A 23 -21.64 -16.45 0.11
CA GLU A 23 -22.82 -15.59 0.27
C GLU A 23 -22.87 -14.45 -0.77
N GLY A 24 -21.91 -14.37 -1.69
CA GLY A 24 -21.90 -13.38 -2.77
C GLY A 24 -21.53 -11.95 -2.35
N VAL A 25 -21.00 -11.77 -1.14
CA VAL A 25 -20.56 -10.47 -0.62
C VAL A 25 -19.28 -10.01 -1.33
N ILE A 26 -18.39 -10.94 -1.68
CA ILE A 26 -17.20 -10.66 -2.47
C ILE A 26 -17.54 -10.77 -3.96
N HIS A 27 -17.26 -9.71 -4.71
CA HIS A 27 -17.44 -9.74 -6.16
C HIS A 27 -16.55 -10.83 -6.80
N PRO A 28 -17.07 -11.71 -7.67
CA PRO A 28 -16.37 -12.92 -8.11
C PRO A 28 -15.07 -12.64 -8.88
N ASP A 29 -15.02 -11.53 -9.62
CA ASP A 29 -13.81 -11.07 -10.34
C ASP A 29 -12.69 -10.54 -9.42
N GLU A 30 -12.89 -10.48 -8.10
CA GLU A 30 -11.84 -10.12 -7.14
C GLU A 30 -11.07 -11.37 -6.63
N ILE A 31 -11.43 -12.59 -7.08
CA ILE A 31 -10.77 -13.84 -6.67
C ILE A 31 -10.49 -14.80 -7.86
N PRO A 32 -9.30 -14.73 -8.51
CA PRO A 32 -8.20 -13.81 -8.21
C PRO A 32 -8.51 -12.40 -8.72
N GLY A 33 -7.97 -11.39 -8.03
CA GLY A 33 -8.10 -10.00 -8.45
C GLY A 33 -7.46 -9.74 -9.80
N ARG A 34 -8.02 -8.79 -10.56
CA ARG A 34 -7.52 -8.38 -11.89
C ARG A 34 -6.62 -7.14 -11.84
N GLY A 35 -6.07 -6.84 -10.66
CA GLY A 35 -5.25 -5.66 -10.38
C GLY A 35 -6.07 -4.41 -10.05
N ASN A 36 -5.40 -3.42 -9.46
CA ASN A 36 -6.04 -2.25 -8.86
C ASN A 36 -6.92 -1.47 -9.85
N SER A 37 -6.47 -1.26 -11.09
CA SER A 37 -7.26 -0.52 -12.10
C SER A 37 -8.62 -1.15 -12.35
N ALA A 38 -8.67 -2.48 -12.48
CA ALA A 38 -9.92 -3.20 -12.69
C ALA A 38 -10.84 -3.16 -11.45
N THR A 39 -10.30 -3.12 -10.24
CA THR A 39 -11.08 -2.96 -9.00
C THR A 39 -11.63 -1.54 -8.88
N ILE A 40 -10.84 -0.52 -9.26
CA ILE A 40 -11.26 0.88 -9.27
C ILE A 40 -12.37 1.13 -10.30
N ASP A 41 -12.28 0.54 -11.49
CA ASP A 41 -13.34 0.65 -12.50
C ASP A 41 -14.67 0.08 -11.99
N LYS A 42 -14.62 -0.99 -11.20
CA LYS A 42 -15.80 -1.55 -10.53
C LYS A 42 -16.36 -0.59 -9.47
N LEU A 43 -15.50 0.04 -8.66
CA LEU A 43 -15.93 1.04 -7.68
C LEU A 43 -16.62 2.22 -8.37
N ASN A 44 -15.97 2.80 -9.38
CA ASN A 44 -16.50 3.92 -10.16
C ASN A 44 -17.82 3.55 -10.84
N GLY A 45 -17.91 2.34 -11.39
CA GLY A 45 -19.12 1.77 -11.98
C GLY A 45 -20.21 1.36 -10.97
N GLY A 46 -19.97 1.48 -9.66
CA GLY A 46 -20.92 1.09 -8.61
C GLY A 46 -21.13 -0.42 -8.47
N LYS A 47 -20.19 -1.24 -8.94
CA LYS A 47 -20.24 -2.71 -8.85
C LYS A 47 -19.69 -3.27 -7.54
N ILE A 48 -18.92 -2.47 -6.81
CA ILE A 48 -18.42 -2.78 -5.47
C ILE A 48 -18.60 -1.56 -4.57
N ALA A 49 -18.77 -1.79 -3.27
CA ALA A 49 -18.94 -0.74 -2.26
C ALA A 49 -17.66 -0.47 -1.44
N ALA A 50 -16.76 -1.46 -1.35
CA ALA A 50 -15.53 -1.39 -0.59
C ALA A 50 -14.43 -2.22 -1.27
N TYR A 51 -13.17 -1.80 -1.07
CA TYR A 51 -11.97 -2.50 -1.51
C TYR A 51 -10.78 -2.06 -0.63
N GLN A 52 -9.64 -2.73 -0.77
CA GLN A 52 -8.40 -2.34 -0.11
C GLN A 52 -7.50 -1.55 -1.08
N ASP A 53 -6.93 -0.45 -0.59
CA ASP A 53 -5.94 0.36 -1.34
C ASP A 53 -4.80 0.80 -0.41
N GLY A 54 -3.76 1.39 -0.99
CA GLY A 54 -2.69 2.05 -0.26
C GLY A 54 -3.08 3.44 0.25
N TRP A 55 -2.49 3.85 1.37
CA TRP A 55 -2.75 5.14 2.04
C TRP A 55 -2.67 6.34 1.08
N GLY A 56 -1.57 6.47 0.33
CA GLY A 56 -1.37 7.59 -0.58
C GLY A 56 -2.28 7.57 -1.82
N GLY A 57 -2.75 6.40 -2.24
CA GLY A 57 -3.62 6.24 -3.41
C GLY A 57 -5.06 6.70 -3.15
N PHE A 58 -5.51 6.64 -1.89
CA PHE A 58 -6.88 6.92 -1.47
C PHE A 58 -7.42 8.26 -2.00
N TRP A 59 -6.64 9.34 -1.85
CA TRP A 59 -7.08 10.69 -2.27
C TRP A 59 -7.42 10.75 -3.75
N ASN A 60 -6.56 10.17 -4.60
CA ASN A 60 -6.77 10.15 -6.05
C ASN A 60 -8.06 9.39 -6.41
N LYS A 61 -8.41 8.34 -5.68
CA LYS A 61 -9.64 7.55 -5.91
C LYS A 61 -10.88 8.28 -5.42
N ARG A 62 -10.81 8.92 -4.25
CA ARG A 62 -11.88 9.80 -3.73
C ARG A 62 -12.21 10.91 -4.73
N LEU A 63 -11.18 11.61 -5.23
CA LEU A 63 -11.36 12.65 -6.24
C LEU A 63 -11.95 12.10 -7.56
N ALA A 64 -11.42 10.98 -8.05
CA ALA A 64 -11.92 10.36 -9.27
C ALA A 64 -13.41 9.99 -9.15
N LEU A 65 -13.82 9.41 -8.01
CA LEU A 65 -15.22 9.07 -7.77
C LEU A 65 -16.10 10.32 -7.67
N LYS A 66 -15.65 11.37 -6.95
CA LYS A 66 -16.38 12.65 -6.86
C LYS A 66 -16.57 13.34 -8.22
N ARG A 67 -15.64 13.17 -9.18
CA ARG A 67 -15.83 13.69 -10.55
C ARG A 67 -16.96 12.98 -11.31
N ILE A 68 -17.21 11.71 -11.01
CA ILE A 68 -18.25 10.89 -11.66
C ILE A 68 -19.58 11.01 -10.91
N LYS A 69 -19.53 11.03 -9.58
CA LYS A 69 -20.65 11.09 -8.64
C LYS A 69 -20.36 12.17 -7.58
N PRO A 70 -20.73 13.43 -7.82
CA PRO A 70 -20.39 14.57 -6.94
C PRO A 70 -20.84 14.41 -5.48
N GLU A 71 -21.93 13.68 -5.25
CA GLU A 71 -22.49 13.36 -3.94
C GLU A 71 -21.76 12.22 -3.21
N SER A 72 -20.81 11.55 -3.87
CA SER A 72 -20.05 10.45 -3.26
C SER A 72 -19.14 10.92 -2.13
N ASP A 73 -19.02 10.06 -1.12
CA ASP A 73 -18.15 10.24 0.03
C ASP A 73 -17.35 8.95 0.28
N LEU A 74 -16.41 8.64 -0.62
CA LEU A 74 -15.49 7.52 -0.42
C LEU A 74 -14.64 7.80 0.82
N SER A 75 -14.83 7.01 1.87
CA SER A 75 -14.21 7.17 3.18
C SER A 75 -13.39 5.93 3.54
N MET A 76 -12.67 6.00 4.66
CA MET A 76 -11.85 4.89 5.16
C MET A 76 -12.57 4.16 6.29
N LEU A 77 -12.56 2.83 6.22
CA LEU A 77 -13.03 1.98 7.30
C LEU A 77 -11.88 1.71 8.26
N ILE A 78 -12.00 2.17 9.50
CA ILE A 78 -11.06 1.79 10.57
C ILE A 78 -11.34 0.33 10.93
N PRO A 79 -10.32 -0.56 10.89
CA PRO A 79 -10.50 -1.95 11.28
C PRO A 79 -11.11 -2.07 12.68
N PHE A 80 -12.07 -2.96 12.80
CA PHE A 80 -12.71 -3.33 14.06
C PHE A 80 -12.51 -4.83 14.28
N ASN A 81 -12.57 -5.25 15.53
CA ASN A 81 -12.51 -6.66 15.86
C ASN A 81 -13.84 -7.34 15.53
N ALA A 82 -13.79 -8.60 15.08
CA ALA A 82 -14.93 -9.33 14.55
C ALA A 82 -16.12 -9.44 15.52
N ASP A 83 -15.86 -9.58 16.83
CA ASP A 83 -16.90 -9.67 17.87
C ASP A 83 -16.96 -8.44 18.79
N GLY A 84 -16.07 -7.45 18.55
CA GLY A 84 -15.99 -6.21 19.33
C GLY A 84 -15.45 -6.39 20.75
N SER A 85 -14.99 -7.58 21.14
CA SER A 85 -14.58 -7.88 22.52
C SER A 85 -13.19 -7.35 22.87
N HIS A 86 -12.36 -7.08 21.85
CA HIS A 86 -11.03 -6.54 22.04
C HIS A 86 -10.63 -5.58 20.92
N LYS A 87 -9.49 -4.93 21.13
CA LYS A 87 -8.91 -4.00 20.17
C LYS A 87 -8.58 -4.72 18.86
N ALA A 88 -8.90 -4.06 17.74
CA ALA A 88 -8.50 -4.52 16.42
C ALA A 88 -6.99 -4.33 16.20
N ASN A 89 -6.45 -4.96 15.16
CA ASN A 89 -5.06 -4.81 14.75
C ASN A 89 -4.99 -4.18 13.36
N HIS A 90 -4.08 -3.23 13.20
CA HIS A 90 -3.69 -2.67 11.91
C HIS A 90 -2.17 -2.76 11.77
N TRP A 91 -1.68 -3.51 10.79
CA TRP A 91 -0.24 -3.58 10.52
C TRP A 91 0.25 -2.24 9.97
N THR A 92 1.15 -1.59 10.69
CA THR A 92 1.77 -0.36 10.19
C THR A 92 2.76 -0.70 9.08
N GLY A 93 2.78 0.11 8.03
CA GLY A 93 3.79 -0.03 6.97
C GLY A 93 5.21 0.29 7.47
N PRO A 94 6.25 -0.06 6.69
CA PRO A 94 7.65 0.15 7.06
C PRO A 94 8.10 1.63 7.01
N GLY A 95 7.18 2.56 6.73
CA GLY A 95 7.46 4.00 6.62
C GLY A 95 7.91 4.45 5.22
N PHE A 96 8.09 3.53 4.27
CA PHE A 96 8.45 3.81 2.89
C PHE A 96 7.81 2.78 1.93
N TYR A 97 7.64 3.13 0.66
CA TYR A 97 7.14 2.21 -0.37
C TYR A 97 8.28 1.58 -1.19
N GLY A 98 9.32 2.37 -1.46
CA GLY A 98 10.49 1.96 -2.22
C GLY A 98 11.70 2.80 -1.84
N MET A 99 12.85 2.46 -2.41
CA MET A 99 14.12 3.15 -2.19
C MET A 99 14.88 3.24 -3.49
N ALA A 100 15.28 4.45 -3.88
CA ALA A 100 16.30 4.65 -4.91
C ALA A 100 17.69 4.41 -4.31
N ALA A 101 18.55 3.70 -5.03
CA ALA A 101 19.91 3.40 -4.59
C ALA A 101 20.92 3.83 -5.64
N ILE A 102 22.08 4.31 -5.18
CA ILE A 102 23.24 4.60 -6.04
C ILE A 102 23.97 3.28 -6.33
N PRO A 103 24.16 2.90 -7.61
CA PRO A 103 24.83 1.65 -7.95
C PRO A 103 26.27 1.60 -7.44
N ALA A 104 26.71 0.46 -6.93
CA ALA A 104 28.07 0.28 -6.41
C ALA A 104 29.15 0.55 -7.47
N GLN A 105 28.84 0.38 -8.75
CA GLN A 105 29.72 0.66 -9.88
C GLN A 105 30.21 2.10 -9.93
N VAL A 106 29.43 3.06 -9.40
CA VAL A 106 29.81 4.47 -9.30
C VAL A 106 30.15 4.90 -7.87
N GLY A 107 30.03 3.99 -6.89
CA GLY A 107 30.21 4.30 -5.47
C GLY A 107 31.64 4.66 -5.05
N GLY A 108 32.64 4.35 -5.89
CA GLY A 108 34.03 4.74 -5.67
C GLY A 108 34.39 6.16 -6.12
N ASP A 109 33.51 6.83 -6.86
CA ASP A 109 33.69 8.21 -7.32
C ASP A 109 32.90 9.16 -6.42
N ALA A 110 33.58 9.79 -5.47
CA ALA A 110 32.96 10.65 -4.48
C ALA A 110 32.22 11.83 -5.11
N GLU A 111 32.79 12.46 -6.14
CA GLU A 111 32.16 13.60 -6.83
C GLU A 111 30.87 13.16 -7.52
N ARG A 112 30.90 11.99 -8.19
CA ARG A 112 29.70 11.45 -8.84
C ARG A 112 28.62 11.07 -7.81
N VAL A 113 29.01 10.47 -6.69
CA VAL A 113 28.06 10.15 -5.61
C VAL A 113 27.44 11.43 -5.04
N HIS A 114 28.24 12.47 -4.79
CA HIS A 114 27.73 13.77 -4.32
C HIS A 114 26.77 14.43 -5.31
N GLU A 115 27.07 14.39 -6.61
CA GLU A 115 26.18 14.88 -7.66
C GLU A 115 24.83 14.14 -7.64
N LEU A 116 24.85 12.80 -7.59
CA LEU A 116 23.63 11.98 -7.55
C LEU A 116 22.81 12.24 -6.27
N LEU A 117 23.47 12.39 -5.11
CA LEU A 117 22.79 12.74 -3.87
C LEU A 117 22.11 14.11 -3.95
N ARG A 118 22.71 15.10 -4.61
CA ARG A 118 22.09 16.42 -4.83
C ARG A 118 20.86 16.35 -5.74
N ILE A 119 20.88 15.45 -6.72
CA ILE A 119 19.70 15.19 -7.56
C ILE A 119 18.57 14.58 -6.72
N LEU A 120 18.88 13.59 -5.88
CA LEU A 120 17.89 12.99 -4.98
C LEU A 120 17.35 13.99 -3.95
N ASP A 121 18.20 14.87 -3.41
CA ASP A 121 17.80 15.96 -2.50
C ASP A 121 16.82 16.92 -3.17
N TYR A 122 17.05 17.27 -4.45
CA TYR A 122 16.11 18.07 -5.24
C TYR A 122 14.73 17.39 -5.37
N PHE A 123 14.69 16.07 -5.65
CA PHE A 123 13.43 15.31 -5.66
C PHE A 123 12.73 15.26 -4.29
N CYS A 124 13.48 15.38 -3.21
CA CYS A 124 12.97 15.48 -1.84
C CYS A 124 12.62 16.91 -1.40
N ALA A 125 12.62 17.89 -2.31
CA ALA A 125 12.34 19.28 -1.98
C ALA A 125 11.03 19.42 -1.17
N PRO A 126 11.03 20.23 -0.08
CA PRO A 126 9.86 20.35 0.78
C PRO A 126 8.59 20.74 0.02
N THR A 127 7.46 20.15 0.41
CA THR A 127 6.15 20.58 -0.08
C THR A 127 5.99 22.09 0.14
N PHE A 128 5.50 22.78 -0.89
CA PHE A 128 5.35 24.25 -0.96
C PHE A 128 6.65 25.06 -1.18
N SER A 129 7.81 24.41 -1.38
CA SER A 129 8.95 25.09 -1.99
C SER A 129 8.73 25.28 -3.50
N ILE A 130 9.56 26.10 -4.15
CA ILE A 130 9.49 26.31 -5.61
C ILE A 130 9.77 24.99 -6.34
N GLU A 131 10.78 24.25 -5.88
CA GLU A 131 11.20 22.96 -6.43
C GLU A 131 10.15 21.89 -6.18
N GLY A 132 9.60 21.80 -4.96
CA GLY A 132 8.54 20.85 -4.63
C GLY A 132 7.25 21.10 -5.41
N ASP A 133 6.87 22.37 -5.62
CA ASP A 133 5.74 22.74 -6.47
C ASP A 133 6.00 22.37 -7.94
N PHE A 134 7.21 22.63 -8.46
CA PHE A 134 7.59 22.23 -9.82
C PHE A 134 7.58 20.71 -10.00
N ILE A 135 8.13 19.94 -9.07
CA ILE A 135 8.12 18.47 -9.14
C ILE A 135 6.69 17.93 -9.11
N ALA A 136 5.83 18.52 -8.28
CA ALA A 136 4.45 18.03 -8.11
C ALA A 136 3.46 18.54 -9.18
N LYS A 137 3.75 19.69 -9.82
CA LYS A 137 2.80 20.42 -10.68
C LYS A 137 3.36 20.84 -12.04
N GLY A 138 4.66 20.70 -12.29
CA GLY A 138 5.32 21.02 -13.55
C GLY A 138 5.24 22.48 -13.95
N LEU A 139 5.26 22.73 -15.26
CA LEU A 139 5.26 24.06 -15.86
C LEU A 139 3.87 24.70 -15.89
N ASP A 140 3.80 25.96 -15.47
CA ASP A 140 2.58 26.76 -15.50
C ASP A 140 2.11 26.98 -16.96
N GLY A 141 0.83 26.70 -17.22
CA GLY A 141 0.22 26.80 -18.54
C GLY A 141 0.37 25.55 -19.42
N TRP A 142 1.30 24.64 -19.08
CA TRP A 142 1.49 23.35 -19.77
C TRP A 142 0.99 22.19 -18.91
N ASP A 143 1.68 21.93 -17.80
CA ASP A 143 1.36 20.82 -16.89
C ASP A 143 0.27 21.19 -15.88
N ASN A 144 0.19 22.46 -15.52
CA ASN A 144 -0.82 22.95 -14.59
C ASN A 144 -1.46 24.26 -15.04
N GLN A 145 -2.63 24.56 -14.47
CA GLN A 145 -3.29 25.84 -14.56
C GLN A 145 -3.68 26.33 -13.18
N LYS A 146 -3.42 27.60 -12.91
CA LYS A 146 -3.79 28.27 -11.67
C LYS A 146 -5.27 28.66 -11.73
N ASP A 147 -6.03 28.22 -10.74
CA ASP A 147 -7.40 28.67 -10.54
C ASP A 147 -7.40 30.18 -10.19
N PRO A 148 -8.08 31.04 -10.95
CA PRO A 148 -8.02 32.48 -10.75
C PRO A 148 -8.70 32.96 -9.47
N LYS A 149 -9.59 32.14 -8.88
CA LYS A 149 -10.31 32.48 -7.64
C LYS A 149 -9.55 32.05 -6.41
N THR A 150 -9.02 30.83 -6.43
CA THR A 150 -8.37 30.22 -5.26
C THR A 150 -6.85 30.31 -5.29
N GLY A 151 -6.27 30.54 -6.47
CA GLY A 151 -4.82 30.53 -6.67
C GLY A 151 -4.19 29.13 -6.66
N VAL A 152 -4.99 28.07 -6.53
CA VAL A 152 -4.52 26.68 -6.51
C VAL A 152 -4.15 26.23 -7.92
N LYS A 153 -2.99 25.58 -8.07
CA LYS A 153 -2.58 24.93 -9.32
C LYS A 153 -3.23 23.56 -9.46
N LYS A 154 -3.96 23.35 -10.55
CA LYS A 154 -4.55 22.06 -10.94
C LYS A 154 -3.79 21.51 -12.14
N LEU A 155 -3.48 20.22 -12.12
CA LEU A 155 -2.85 19.55 -13.26
C LEU A 155 -3.79 19.58 -14.47
N THR A 156 -3.22 19.85 -15.64
CA THR A 156 -3.87 19.63 -16.94
C THR A 156 -3.88 18.13 -17.27
N PRO A 157 -4.63 17.68 -18.29
CA PRO A 157 -4.53 16.29 -18.75
C PRO A 157 -3.13 15.87 -19.21
N THR A 158 -2.27 16.83 -19.58
CA THR A 158 -0.86 16.57 -19.92
C THR A 158 -0.06 16.35 -18.64
N GLY A 159 -0.12 17.29 -17.69
CA GLY A 159 0.62 17.18 -16.43
C GLY A 159 0.23 15.94 -15.62
N ASP A 160 -1.05 15.55 -15.61
CA ASP A 160 -1.53 14.33 -14.96
C ASP A 160 -0.84 13.06 -15.50
N LYS A 161 -0.46 13.04 -16.78
CA LYS A 161 0.23 11.91 -17.42
C LYS A 161 1.74 11.98 -17.27
N GLU A 162 2.33 13.17 -17.36
CA GLU A 162 3.79 13.35 -17.48
C GLU A 162 4.49 13.41 -16.11
N ILE A 163 3.83 13.94 -15.07
CA ILE A 163 4.45 14.19 -13.76
C ILE A 163 4.38 12.97 -12.84
N ALA A 164 3.33 12.15 -12.96
CA ALA A 164 2.98 11.14 -11.96
C ALA A 164 4.14 10.21 -11.58
N GLU A 165 4.98 9.86 -12.56
CA GLU A 165 6.09 8.91 -12.40
C GLU A 165 7.33 9.51 -11.70
N LEU A 166 7.51 10.83 -11.71
CA LEU A 166 8.67 11.47 -11.05
C LEU A 166 8.66 11.26 -9.54
N ASN A 167 7.46 11.13 -8.96
CA ASN A 167 7.27 10.85 -7.54
C ASN A 167 7.70 9.42 -7.12
N TYR A 168 8.19 8.55 -8.01
CA TYR A 168 8.68 7.23 -7.60
C TYR A 168 10.20 7.16 -7.40
N ILE A 169 10.92 8.25 -7.69
CA ILE A 169 12.38 8.31 -7.50
C ILE A 169 12.70 8.63 -6.04
N ALA A 170 12.25 9.79 -5.55
CA ALA A 170 12.33 10.23 -4.17
C ALA A 170 11.26 11.31 -3.93
N ASN A 171 10.80 11.48 -2.70
CA ASN A 171 9.75 12.43 -2.34
C ASN A 171 10.01 13.08 -0.99
N PRO A 172 9.47 14.30 -0.76
CA PRO A 172 9.38 14.85 0.59
C PRO A 172 8.45 14.01 1.49
N PRO A 173 8.51 14.22 2.81
CA PRO A 173 7.52 13.67 3.74
C PRO A 173 6.09 14.00 3.31
N TYR A 174 5.17 13.05 3.51
CA TYR A 174 3.78 13.21 3.09
C TYR A 174 3.07 14.30 3.90
N VAL A 175 2.40 15.22 3.21
CA VAL A 175 1.61 16.29 3.83
C VAL A 175 0.13 16.06 3.54
N TYR A 176 -0.72 16.14 4.56
CA TYR A 176 -2.18 16.03 4.43
C TYR A 176 -2.78 17.35 3.93
N TYR A 177 -2.44 17.72 2.70
CA TYR A 177 -2.95 18.89 2.01
C TYR A 177 -3.69 18.48 0.73
N PHE A 178 -4.97 18.82 0.67
CA PHE A 178 -5.88 18.43 -0.40
C PHE A 178 -6.60 19.68 -0.89
N ALA A 179 -6.04 20.35 -1.90
CA ALA A 179 -6.50 21.69 -2.29
C ALA A 179 -7.95 21.69 -2.82
N GLU A 180 -8.39 20.59 -3.42
CA GLU A 180 -9.75 20.40 -3.93
C GLU A 180 -10.79 20.09 -2.84
N ASP A 181 -10.36 19.65 -1.65
CA ASP A 181 -11.21 19.39 -0.48
C ASP A 181 -10.42 19.74 0.81
N PRO A 182 -10.26 21.03 1.15
CA PRO A 182 -9.38 21.46 2.24
C PRO A 182 -9.76 20.88 3.62
N GLU A 183 -11.04 20.59 3.82
CA GLU A 183 -11.56 19.95 5.04
C GLU A 183 -11.16 18.47 5.14
N PHE A 184 -10.77 17.85 4.03
CA PHE A 184 -10.36 16.46 4.01
C PHE A 184 -8.99 16.23 4.66
N GLY A 185 -8.10 17.22 4.68
CA GLY A 185 -6.78 17.11 5.32
C GLY A 185 -6.87 16.73 6.80
N PRO A 186 -7.61 17.52 7.62
CA PRO A 186 -7.90 17.17 9.01
C PRO A 186 -8.62 15.82 9.18
N ALA A 187 -9.57 15.48 8.30
CA ALA A 187 -10.27 14.19 8.35
C ALA A 187 -9.31 13.01 8.09
N PHE A 188 -8.41 13.14 7.12
CA PHE A 188 -7.40 12.14 6.79
C PHE A 188 -6.37 11.98 7.92
N GLN A 189 -5.98 13.09 8.55
CA GLN A 189 -5.15 13.04 9.78
C GLN A 189 -5.86 12.31 10.92
N LYS A 190 -7.18 12.49 11.05
CA LYS A 190 -7.96 11.77 12.07
C LYS A 190 -7.95 10.26 11.82
N PHE A 191 -8.10 9.81 10.57
CA PHE A 191 -7.99 8.38 10.24
C PHE A 191 -6.62 7.82 10.65
N ASP A 192 -5.53 8.54 10.36
CA ASP A 192 -4.17 8.13 10.74
C ASP A 192 -4.08 7.96 12.26
N ARG A 193 -4.54 8.95 13.03
CA ARG A 193 -4.55 8.86 14.51
C ARG A 193 -5.37 7.67 15.03
N GLU A 194 -6.52 7.37 14.44
CA GLU A 194 -7.32 6.20 14.84
C GLU A 194 -6.61 4.88 14.48
N LEU A 195 -5.97 4.78 13.31
CA LEU A 195 -5.18 3.61 12.94
C LEU A 195 -3.95 3.44 13.83
N GLN A 196 -3.23 4.51 14.18
CA GLN A 196 -2.08 4.46 15.10
C GLN A 196 -2.48 3.92 16.47
N LYS A 197 -3.71 4.21 16.95
CA LYS A 197 -4.20 3.61 18.19
C LYS A 197 -4.20 2.10 18.10
N ILE A 198 -4.51 1.51 16.95
CA ILE A 198 -4.58 0.05 16.71
C ILE A 198 -3.37 -0.52 15.94
N GLY A 199 -2.32 0.30 15.78
CA GLY A 199 -1.13 -0.02 15.02
C GLY A 199 -0.28 -1.11 15.66
N ILE A 200 0.15 -2.08 14.86
CA ILE A 200 1.15 -3.07 15.23
C ILE A 200 2.28 -3.00 14.21
N ALA A 201 3.49 -2.74 14.70
CA ALA A 201 4.69 -2.76 13.88
C ALA A 201 5.16 -4.20 13.63
N ASP A 202 5.60 -4.47 12.40
CA ASP A 202 6.31 -5.71 12.09
C ASP A 202 7.72 -5.65 12.72
N PRO A 203 8.07 -6.54 13.67
CA PRO A 203 9.38 -6.55 14.33
C PRO A 203 10.54 -6.84 13.35
N THR A 204 10.23 -7.36 12.17
CA THR A 204 11.19 -7.64 11.09
C THR A 204 11.44 -6.44 10.18
N THR A 205 10.73 -5.33 10.37
CA THR A 205 10.98 -4.07 9.64
C THR A 205 12.44 -3.65 9.76
N GLY A 206 13.08 -3.35 8.62
CA GLY A 206 14.49 -2.97 8.52
C GLY A 206 15.49 -4.13 8.65
N LYS A 207 15.03 -5.37 8.84
CA LYS A 207 15.87 -6.58 8.85
C LYS A 207 15.89 -7.21 7.47
N VAL A 208 16.96 -7.94 7.17
CA VAL A 208 17.14 -8.58 5.84
C VAL A 208 17.19 -10.08 6.00
N SER A 209 16.37 -10.79 5.21
CA SER A 209 16.45 -12.24 5.05
C SER A 209 16.91 -12.57 3.62
N GLN A 210 18.02 -13.32 3.53
CA GLN A 210 18.53 -13.80 2.25
C GLN A 210 17.63 -14.91 1.71
N ALA A 211 17.14 -15.79 2.60
CA ALA A 211 16.14 -16.79 2.25
C ALA A 211 14.87 -16.16 1.70
N GLN A 212 14.40 -15.04 2.29
CA GLN A 212 13.22 -14.33 1.80
C GLN A 212 13.50 -13.75 0.42
N THR A 213 14.60 -13.00 0.26
CA THR A 213 14.99 -12.41 -1.03
C THR A 213 15.03 -13.46 -2.15
N LYS A 214 15.56 -14.65 -1.86
CA LYS A 214 15.67 -15.75 -2.82
C LYS A 214 14.33 -16.44 -3.12
N ASN A 215 13.49 -16.66 -2.10
CA ASN A 215 12.33 -17.55 -2.18
C ASN A 215 10.98 -16.82 -2.29
N ASN A 216 10.92 -15.49 -2.13
CA ASN A 216 9.67 -14.73 -2.02
C ASN A 216 8.69 -14.99 -3.17
N ALA A 217 9.17 -15.00 -4.42
CA ALA A 217 8.32 -15.26 -5.59
C ALA A 217 7.64 -16.64 -5.52
N LYS A 218 8.41 -17.68 -5.14
CA LYS A 218 7.90 -19.05 -4.97
C LYS A 218 6.90 -19.14 -3.81
N LEU A 219 7.20 -18.51 -2.67
CA LEU A 219 6.32 -18.51 -1.50
C LEU A 219 5.00 -17.79 -1.78
N ASN A 220 5.04 -16.67 -2.51
CA ASN A 220 3.84 -15.94 -2.95
C ASN A 220 2.99 -16.76 -3.92
N GLN A 221 3.63 -17.51 -4.82
CA GLN A 221 2.91 -18.41 -5.72
C GLN A 221 2.16 -19.52 -4.94
N ILE A 222 2.83 -20.18 -3.99
CA ILE A 222 2.21 -21.19 -3.10
C ILE A 222 0.99 -20.60 -2.38
N TYR A 223 1.13 -19.40 -1.83
CA TYR A 223 0.02 -18.71 -1.17
C TYR A 223 -1.14 -18.48 -2.13
N ASN A 224 -0.91 -17.84 -3.27
CA ASN A 224 -1.97 -17.49 -4.22
C ASN A 224 -2.70 -18.73 -4.74
N ASP A 225 -1.96 -19.79 -5.08
CA ASP A 225 -2.54 -21.04 -5.59
C ASP A 225 -3.49 -21.70 -4.58
N ARG A 226 -3.15 -21.66 -3.28
CA ARG A 226 -3.98 -22.23 -2.20
C ARG A 226 -5.11 -21.30 -1.81
N PHE A 227 -4.78 -20.05 -1.48
CA PHE A 227 -5.68 -19.05 -0.93
C PHE A 227 -6.96 -18.93 -1.77
N TYR A 228 -6.84 -18.68 -3.08
CA TYR A 228 -8.01 -18.50 -3.94
C TYR A 228 -8.87 -19.76 -4.04
N ARG A 229 -8.27 -20.94 -4.04
CA ARG A 229 -9.01 -22.21 -4.13
C ARG A 229 -9.74 -22.53 -2.84
N ILE A 230 -9.17 -22.20 -1.68
CA ILE A 230 -9.83 -22.37 -0.38
C ILE A 230 -11.01 -21.42 -0.24
N VAL A 231 -10.80 -20.13 -0.55
CA VAL A 231 -11.86 -19.11 -0.46
C VAL A 231 -13.02 -19.42 -1.43
N LYS A 232 -12.72 -19.88 -2.66
CA LYS A 232 -13.76 -20.25 -3.64
C LYS A 232 -14.48 -21.58 -3.37
N GLY A 233 -14.13 -22.30 -2.32
CA GLY A 233 -14.77 -23.58 -2.03
C GLY A 233 -14.13 -24.81 -2.67
N ALA A 234 -13.17 -24.64 -3.59
CA ALA A 234 -12.57 -25.72 -4.37
C ALA A 234 -11.59 -26.61 -3.57
N LEU A 235 -11.09 -26.10 -2.44
CA LEU A 235 -10.34 -26.87 -1.44
C LEU A 235 -11.05 -26.78 -0.08
N PRO A 236 -10.91 -27.80 0.79
CA PRO A 236 -11.43 -27.73 2.16
C PRO A 236 -10.65 -26.72 3.00
N LEU A 237 -11.25 -26.23 4.10
CA LEU A 237 -10.57 -25.31 5.02
C LEU A 237 -9.29 -25.90 5.64
N SER A 238 -9.25 -27.22 5.83
CA SER A 238 -8.05 -27.91 6.33
C SER A 238 -6.82 -27.73 5.42
N ALA A 239 -6.99 -27.33 4.15
CA ALA A 239 -5.88 -27.03 3.25
C ALA A 239 -5.07 -25.77 3.67
N VAL A 240 -5.56 -24.98 4.65
CA VAL A 240 -4.75 -23.94 5.31
C VAL A 240 -3.55 -24.56 6.03
N ASP A 241 -3.71 -25.74 6.63
CA ASP A 241 -2.65 -26.43 7.35
C ASP A 241 -1.56 -26.92 6.35
N ASP A 242 -1.98 -27.36 5.16
CA ASP A 242 -1.08 -27.71 4.06
C ASP A 242 -0.31 -26.49 3.55
N LEU A 243 -0.98 -25.34 3.39
CA LEU A 243 -0.34 -24.07 3.01
C LEU A 243 0.77 -23.69 4.00
N ALA A 244 0.49 -23.77 5.31
CA ALA A 244 1.49 -23.49 6.34
C ALA A 244 2.69 -24.45 6.24
N ASN A 245 2.43 -25.75 6.06
CA ASN A 245 3.46 -26.76 5.90
C ASN A 245 4.31 -26.57 4.64
N GLU A 246 3.68 -26.22 3.51
CA GLU A 246 4.37 -25.92 2.26
C GLU A 246 5.24 -24.67 2.39
N TRP A 247 4.74 -23.60 3.01
CA TRP A 247 5.53 -22.40 3.27
C TRP A 247 6.79 -22.72 4.09
N ARG A 248 6.65 -23.45 5.19
CA ARG A 248 7.78 -23.89 6.04
C ARG A 248 8.85 -24.63 5.23
N LYS A 249 8.43 -25.65 4.47
CA LYS A 249 9.33 -26.51 3.67
C LYS A 249 10.02 -25.80 2.51
N ASN A 250 9.42 -24.73 1.99
CA ASN A 250 9.91 -24.04 0.78
C ASN A 250 10.73 -22.78 1.09
N GLY A 251 11.26 -22.65 2.31
CA GLY A 251 12.16 -21.57 2.73
C GLY A 251 11.61 -20.73 3.88
N GLY A 252 10.37 -20.94 4.33
CA GLY A 252 9.78 -20.22 5.46
C GLY A 252 10.52 -20.45 6.78
N GLU A 253 11.02 -21.66 7.03
CA GLU A 253 11.82 -21.95 8.23
C GLU A 253 13.15 -21.20 8.24
N ASP A 254 13.82 -21.12 7.10
CA ASP A 254 15.08 -20.38 6.96
C ASP A 254 14.84 -18.88 7.20
N ILE A 255 13.77 -18.33 6.61
CA ILE A 255 13.35 -16.93 6.85
C ILE A 255 13.10 -16.68 8.32
N ARG A 256 12.34 -17.57 8.98
CA ARG A 256 12.03 -17.44 10.41
C ARG A 256 13.32 -17.42 11.24
N LYS A 257 14.23 -18.35 10.97
CA LYS A 257 15.51 -18.45 11.67
C LYS A 257 16.34 -17.17 11.49
N GLU A 258 16.51 -16.70 10.26
CA GLU A 258 17.29 -15.50 9.95
C GLU A 258 16.75 -14.26 10.67
N PHE A 259 15.42 -14.09 10.75
CA PHE A 259 14.82 -12.99 11.51
C PHE A 259 14.94 -13.17 13.02
N MET A 260 14.76 -14.38 13.54
CA MET A 260 14.95 -14.65 14.98
C MET A 260 16.39 -14.37 15.42
N ASP A 261 17.38 -14.79 14.63
CA ASP A 261 18.79 -14.54 14.90
C ASP A 261 19.11 -13.03 14.92
N GLN A 262 18.46 -12.23 14.08
CA GLN A 262 18.61 -10.77 14.08
C GLN A 262 17.89 -10.11 15.24
N LEU A 263 16.72 -10.62 15.65
CA LEU A 263 15.95 -10.09 16.77
C LEU A 263 16.62 -10.36 18.13
N GLN A 264 17.37 -11.45 18.26
CA GLN A 264 18.11 -11.78 19.49
C GLN A 264 19.38 -10.92 19.69
N LYS A 265 19.86 -10.26 18.65
CA LYS A 265 21.07 -9.42 18.68
C LYS A 265 20.80 -7.96 19.04
N GLN A 266 19.54 -7.60 19.26
CA GLN A 266 19.08 -6.27 19.70
C GLN A 266 18.87 -6.24 21.20
#